data_AF-E2A111-F1
#
_entry.id   AF-E2A111-F1
#
_cell.length_a   1.000
_cell.length_b   1.000
_cell.length_c   1.000
_cell.angle_alpha   90.00
_cell.angle_beta   90.00
_cell.angle_gamma   90.00
#
_symmetry.space_group_name_H-M   'P 1'
#
loop_
_entity.id
_entity.type
_entity.pdbx_description
1 polymer ?
#
loop_
_entity_poly.entity_id
_entity_poly.type
_entity_poly.pdbx_seq_one_letter_code
_entity_poly.pdbx_strand_id
1 'polypeptide(L)'
;LHDVYLKYKEHRVVGIYTFFKPNLIITDPDLIQMVLTKKFKNFHDRGVFCNEKIDVLSGHLFALSGKKWRNLRVKLTPTFTSGKIKQMFAIMKMCGDEFVKNLENMIQIGDSIEIKDWFGRYTMDIIMSTAFGVKSNCIEEKNNQFSYWGKKVFEVHTFRNALSLFMPQILNFFSIPLFNRSIGEFFVKLFRENVEYRQRHNIIKHDFMNLLIQLMEKGYVESDDIKDIDKSCKYVYNCFKYLFSIALILAFKINFVFEYNIYNSYFN
;
A
#
# COMPACT_ATOMS: atom_id res chain seq x y z
N LEU A 1 -3.91 -20.55 -13.95
CA LEU A 1 -3.91 -19.35 -14.85
C LEU A 1 -2.71 -19.36 -15.79
N HIS A 2 -1.49 -19.55 -15.27
CA HIS A 2 -0.28 -19.67 -16.11
C HIS A 2 -0.40 -20.75 -17.20
N ASP A 3 -0.85 -21.95 -16.84
CA ASP A 3 -1.00 -23.05 -17.82
C ASP A 3 -2.07 -22.75 -18.88
N VAL A 4 -3.15 -22.08 -18.47
CA VAL A 4 -4.21 -21.63 -19.40
C VAL A 4 -3.65 -20.60 -20.37
N TYR A 5 -2.87 -19.64 -19.87
CA TYR A 5 -2.18 -18.68 -20.72
C TYR A 5 -1.25 -19.37 -21.72
N LEU A 6 -0.37 -20.26 -21.26
CA LEU A 6 0.58 -20.98 -22.12
C LEU A 6 -0.14 -21.81 -23.19
N LYS A 7 -1.23 -22.48 -22.82
CA LYS A 7 -2.02 -23.33 -23.72
C LYS A 7 -2.76 -22.55 -24.80
N TYR A 8 -3.21 -21.34 -24.48
CA TYR A 8 -4.08 -20.54 -25.37
C TYR A 8 -3.46 -19.20 -25.79
N LYS A 9 -2.13 -19.04 -25.66
CA LYS A 9 -1.41 -17.79 -25.97
C LYS A 9 -1.61 -17.31 -27.42
N GLU A 10 -1.87 -18.23 -28.34
CA GLU A 10 -2.11 -17.95 -29.77
C GLU A 10 -3.50 -17.32 -30.03
N HIS A 11 -4.44 -17.48 -29.09
CA HIS A 11 -5.75 -16.85 -29.20
C HIS A 11 -5.73 -15.48 -28.54
N ARG A 12 -6.27 -14.45 -29.22
CA ARG A 12 -6.28 -13.05 -28.75
C ARG A 12 -6.95 -12.86 -27.38
N VAL A 13 -7.96 -13.69 -27.09
CA VAL A 13 -8.81 -13.60 -25.90
C VAL A 13 -9.27 -15.01 -25.50
N VAL A 14 -9.26 -15.30 -24.20
CA VAL A 14 -9.69 -16.58 -23.63
C VAL A 14 -10.71 -16.32 -22.52
N GLY A 15 -11.91 -16.87 -22.66
CA GLY A 15 -12.92 -16.85 -21.61
C GLY A 15 -12.73 -18.01 -20.64
N ILE A 16 -12.76 -17.72 -19.34
CA ILE A 16 -12.75 -18.74 -18.28
C ILE A 16 -13.83 -18.44 -17.26
N TYR A 17 -14.26 -19.47 -16.54
CA TYR A 17 -15.08 -19.29 -15.34
C TYR A 17 -14.22 -19.53 -14.11
N THR A 18 -14.24 -18.57 -13.19
CA THR A 18 -13.69 -18.73 -11.85
C THR A 18 -14.89 -18.90 -10.93
N PHE A 19 -15.20 -20.15 -10.57
CA PHE A 19 -16.48 -20.53 -9.96
C PHE A 19 -17.66 -20.03 -10.81
N PHE A 20 -18.46 -19.11 -10.27
CA PHE A 20 -19.64 -18.56 -10.93
C PHE A 20 -19.38 -17.24 -11.68
N LYS A 21 -18.13 -16.75 -11.64
CA LYS A 21 -17.76 -15.47 -12.24
C LYS A 21 -17.08 -15.69 -13.59
N PRO A 22 -17.64 -15.20 -14.71
CA PRO A 22 -16.93 -15.20 -15.98
C PRO A 22 -15.75 -14.22 -15.91
N ASN A 23 -14.57 -14.64 -16.35
CA ASN A 23 -13.38 -13.82 -16.47
C ASN A 23 -12.81 -13.93 -17.88
N LEU A 24 -12.25 -12.83 -18.35
CA LEU A 24 -11.66 -12.73 -19.68
C LEU A 24 -10.15 -12.55 -19.53
N ILE A 25 -9.38 -13.47 -20.10
CA ILE A 25 -7.93 -13.38 -20.20
C ILE A 25 -7.60 -12.79 -21.57
N ILE A 26 -6.91 -11.66 -21.59
CA ILE A 26 -6.50 -10.97 -22.82
C ILE A 26 -5.01 -11.24 -23.02
N THR A 27 -4.64 -11.76 -24.18
CA THR A 27 -3.25 -12.09 -24.55
C THR A 27 -2.73 -11.16 -25.65
N ASP A 28 -3.63 -10.59 -26.45
CA ASP A 28 -3.30 -9.67 -27.54
C ASP A 28 -2.83 -8.30 -27.00
N PRO A 29 -1.60 -7.86 -27.33
CA PRO A 29 -1.07 -6.56 -26.93
C PRO A 29 -1.95 -5.36 -27.30
N ASP A 30 -2.64 -5.39 -28.45
CA ASP A 30 -3.49 -4.28 -28.88
C ASP A 30 -4.74 -4.17 -28.00
N LEU A 31 -5.32 -5.32 -27.62
CA LEU A 31 -6.46 -5.37 -26.70
C LEU A 31 -6.05 -5.02 -25.28
N ILE A 32 -4.86 -5.46 -24.84
CA ILE A 32 -4.27 -5.06 -23.55
C ILE A 32 -4.08 -3.54 -23.52
N GLN A 33 -3.48 -2.97 -24.56
CA GLN A 33 -3.30 -1.52 -24.69
C GLN A 33 -4.67 -0.82 -24.68
N MET A 34 -5.65 -1.32 -25.42
CA MET A 34 -7.00 -0.77 -25.44
C MET A 34 -7.63 -0.71 -24.04
N VAL A 35 -7.58 -1.82 -23.29
CA VAL A 35 -8.19 -1.92 -21.95
C VAL A 35 -7.44 -1.06 -20.93
N LEU A 36 -6.11 -1.14 -20.92
CA LEU A 36 -5.28 -0.46 -19.92
C LEU A 36 -5.06 1.04 -20.19
N THR A 37 -5.24 1.50 -21.44
CA THR A 37 -5.01 2.91 -21.82
C THR A 37 -6.24 3.56 -22.46
N LYS A 38 -6.59 3.19 -23.70
CA LYS A 38 -7.59 3.89 -24.52
C LYS A 38 -8.99 3.90 -23.87
N LYS A 39 -9.38 2.79 -23.25
CA LYS A 39 -10.70 2.58 -22.62
C LYS A 39 -10.59 2.41 -21.11
N PHE A 40 -9.49 2.81 -20.49
CA PHE A 40 -9.24 2.66 -19.06
C PHE A 40 -10.37 3.23 -18.17
N LYS A 41 -11.04 4.30 -18.61
CA LYS A 41 -12.22 4.85 -17.91
C LYS A 41 -13.32 3.81 -17.66
N ASN A 42 -13.41 2.77 -18.48
CA ASN A 42 -14.38 1.68 -18.33
C ASN A 42 -13.82 0.47 -17.56
N PHE A 43 -12.49 0.34 -17.42
CA PHE A 43 -11.80 -0.85 -16.89
C PHE A 43 -10.86 -0.53 -15.71
N HIS A 44 -11.18 0.51 -14.93
CA HIS A 44 -10.34 0.97 -13.82
C HIS A 44 -10.52 0.15 -12.54
N ASP A 45 -11.64 -0.57 -12.43
CA ASP A 45 -11.96 -1.39 -11.27
C ASP A 45 -11.20 -2.72 -11.29
N ARG A 46 -10.58 -3.07 -10.16
CA ARG A 46 -9.74 -4.28 -10.03
C ARG A 46 -10.49 -5.52 -9.54
N GLY A 47 -11.76 -5.37 -9.17
CA GLY A 47 -12.60 -6.49 -8.72
C GLY A 47 -12.19 -7.09 -7.37
N VAL A 48 -11.44 -6.35 -6.56
CA VAL A 48 -11.03 -6.74 -5.19
C VAL A 48 -12.15 -6.40 -4.21
N PHE A 49 -12.35 -7.24 -3.20
CA PHE A 49 -13.34 -7.01 -2.15
C PHE A 49 -13.01 -5.75 -1.33
N CYS A 50 -14.02 -4.92 -1.09
CA CYS A 50 -13.89 -3.69 -0.30
C CYS A 50 -15.17 -3.45 0.50
N ASN A 51 -15.04 -3.29 1.82
CA ASN A 51 -16.13 -2.90 2.71
C ASN A 51 -15.63 -1.94 3.80
N GLU A 52 -15.55 -0.66 3.44
CA GLU A 52 -15.03 0.42 4.29
C GLU A 52 -15.77 0.61 5.62
N LYS A 53 -17.03 0.15 5.72
CA LYS A 53 -17.84 0.32 6.93
C LYS A 53 -17.42 -0.65 8.03
N ILE A 54 -16.99 -1.83 7.62
CA ILE A 54 -16.66 -2.95 8.52
C ILE A 54 -15.15 -3.03 8.72
N ASP A 55 -14.40 -2.70 7.67
CA ASP A 55 -12.96 -2.81 7.60
C ASP A 55 -12.36 -1.58 6.91
N VAL A 56 -11.77 -0.70 7.71
CA VAL A 56 -11.15 0.54 7.25
C VAL A 56 -9.97 0.27 6.30
N LEU A 57 -9.21 -0.80 6.53
CA LEU A 57 -8.03 -1.16 5.73
C LEU A 57 -8.43 -1.66 4.35
N SER A 58 -9.62 -2.24 4.19
CA SER A 58 -10.17 -2.61 2.88
C SER A 58 -10.40 -1.40 1.96
N GLY A 59 -10.51 -0.18 2.52
CA GLY A 59 -10.80 1.07 1.81
C GLY A 59 -9.60 1.76 1.15
N HIS A 60 -8.66 1.02 0.54
CA HIS A 60 -7.43 1.58 -0.03
C HIS A 60 -7.46 1.69 -1.57
N LEU A 61 -6.49 2.39 -2.15
CA LEU A 61 -6.42 2.71 -3.60
C LEU A 61 -6.45 1.49 -4.53
N PHE A 62 -5.99 0.33 -4.05
CA PHE A 62 -5.99 -0.89 -4.85
C PHE A 62 -7.36 -1.59 -4.89
N ALA A 63 -8.14 -1.49 -3.81
CA ALA A 63 -9.43 -2.18 -3.67
C ALA A 63 -10.66 -1.31 -3.97
N LEU A 64 -10.59 0.01 -3.76
CA LEU A 64 -11.68 0.91 -4.10
C LEU A 64 -12.01 0.87 -5.60
N SER A 65 -13.29 1.11 -5.92
CA SER A 65 -13.82 1.15 -7.28
C SER A 65 -14.52 2.48 -7.60
N GLY A 66 -14.74 2.74 -8.89
CA GLY A 66 -15.56 3.82 -9.40
C GLY A 66 -15.10 5.22 -8.98
N LYS A 67 -16.10 6.08 -8.68
CA LYS A 67 -15.87 7.49 -8.31
C LYS A 67 -15.00 7.64 -7.06
N LYS A 68 -15.13 6.74 -6.08
CA LYS A 68 -14.31 6.78 -4.85
C LYS A 68 -12.84 6.56 -5.14
N TRP A 69 -12.53 5.54 -5.94
CA TRP A 69 -11.17 5.27 -6.41
C TRP A 69 -10.60 6.46 -7.20
N ARG A 70 -11.39 7.02 -8.13
CA ARG A 70 -10.95 8.16 -8.95
C ARG A 70 -10.61 9.36 -8.07
N ASN A 71 -11.48 9.70 -7.12
CA ASN A 71 -11.26 10.80 -6.19
C ASN A 71 -10.02 10.55 -5.33
N LEU A 72 -9.83 9.33 -4.84
CA LEU A 72 -8.66 8.98 -4.03
C LEU A 72 -7.36 9.13 -4.84
N ARG A 73 -7.37 8.63 -6.07
CA ARG A 73 -6.22 8.69 -6.99
C ARG A 73 -5.82 10.13 -7.31
N VAL A 74 -6.79 10.98 -7.66
CA VAL A 74 -6.54 12.40 -7.99
C VAL A 74 -5.88 13.12 -6.81
N LYS A 75 -6.33 12.84 -5.59
CA LYS A 75 -5.79 13.43 -4.37
C LYS A 75 -4.39 12.93 -4.00
N LEU A 76 -4.08 11.67 -4.31
CA LEU A 76 -2.77 11.06 -4.04
C LEU A 76 -1.71 11.37 -5.10
N THR A 77 -2.10 11.56 -6.36
CA THR A 77 -1.14 11.71 -7.46
C THR A 77 -0.10 12.84 -7.23
N PRO A 78 -0.49 14.03 -6.71
CA PRO A 78 0.46 15.11 -6.44
C PRO A 78 1.52 14.80 -5.39
N THR A 79 1.28 13.83 -4.49
CA THR A 79 2.25 13.46 -3.44
C THR A 79 3.41 12.62 -3.97
N PHE A 80 3.29 12.09 -5.19
CA PHE A 80 4.30 11.24 -5.85
C PHE A 80 5.04 11.96 -6.99
N THR A 81 5.11 13.29 -6.99
CA THR A 81 5.95 14.05 -7.93
C THR A 81 7.43 13.81 -7.66
N SER A 82 8.28 14.00 -8.68
CA SER A 82 9.74 13.85 -8.55
C SER A 82 10.33 14.68 -7.41
N GLY A 83 9.83 15.92 -7.22
CA GLY A 83 10.24 16.81 -6.14
C GLY A 83 9.91 16.25 -4.75
N LYS A 84 8.69 15.75 -4.54
CA LYS A 84 8.26 15.16 -3.26
C LYS A 84 8.98 13.83 -2.98
N ILE A 85 9.16 12.99 -4.00
CA ILE A 85 9.94 11.74 -3.87
C ILE A 85 11.39 12.05 -3.50
N LYS A 86 12.02 13.07 -4.11
CA LYS A 86 13.39 13.47 -3.78
C LYS A 86 13.52 13.95 -2.33
N GLN A 87 12.51 14.63 -1.79
CA GLN A 87 12.48 14.99 -0.36
C GLN A 87 12.46 13.75 0.53
N MET A 88 11.66 12.74 0.17
CA MET A 88 11.58 11.49 0.91
C MET A 88 12.83 10.60 0.77
N PHE A 89 13.59 10.76 -0.31
CA PHE A 89 14.82 10.00 -0.52
C PHE A 89 15.83 10.18 0.62
N ALA A 90 15.88 11.37 1.24
CA ALA A 90 16.72 11.60 2.41
C ALA A 90 16.38 10.64 3.57
N ILE A 91 15.09 10.43 3.84
CA ILE A 91 14.62 9.50 4.87
C ILE A 91 14.96 8.06 4.48
N MET A 92 14.74 7.69 3.22
CA MET A 92 15.07 6.33 2.72
C MET A 92 16.57 6.04 2.82
N LYS A 93 17.42 7.04 2.51
CA LYS A 93 18.87 6.95 2.65
C LYS A 93 19.26 6.75 4.11
N MET A 94 18.71 7.54 5.03
CA MET A 94 18.97 7.38 6.46
C MET A 94 18.63 5.97 6.97
N CYS A 95 17.46 5.44 6.60
CA CYS A 95 17.10 4.06 6.93
C CYS A 95 18.07 3.05 6.27
N GLY A 96 18.59 3.37 5.08
CA GLY A 96 19.55 2.53 4.36
C GLY A 96 20.91 2.48 5.03
N ASP A 97 21.40 3.64 5.48
CA ASP A 97 22.66 3.75 6.24
C ASP A 97 22.56 2.96 7.57
N GLU A 98 21.41 3.05 8.27
CA GLU A 98 21.12 2.29 9.50
C GLU A 98 21.01 0.78 9.21
N PHE A 99 20.43 0.39 8.07
CA PHE A 99 20.35 -0.99 7.62
C PHE A 99 21.74 -1.59 7.36
N VAL A 100 22.59 -0.91 6.58
CA VAL A 100 23.95 -1.35 6.26
C VAL A 100 24.78 -1.49 7.53
N LYS A 101 24.75 -0.48 8.41
CA LYS A 101 25.48 -0.51 9.68
C LYS A 101 25.10 -1.73 10.53
N ASN A 102 23.81 -2.04 10.64
CA ASN A 102 23.35 -3.18 11.42
C ASN A 102 23.71 -4.52 10.77
N LEU A 103 23.71 -4.60 9.43
CA LEU A 103 24.19 -5.79 8.73
C LEU A 103 25.69 -6.03 8.92
N GLU A 104 26.52 -4.98 8.84
CA GLU A 104 27.96 -5.07 9.08
C GLU A 104 28.27 -5.63 10.47
N ASN A 105 27.54 -5.18 11.49
CA ASN A 105 27.65 -5.71 12.85
C ASN A 105 27.30 -7.21 12.92
N MET A 106 26.27 -7.66 12.19
CA MET A 106 25.89 -9.08 12.18
C MET A 106 26.88 -9.95 11.42
N ILE A 107 27.49 -9.43 10.34
CA ILE A 107 28.55 -10.11 9.61
C ILE A 107 29.77 -10.34 10.51
N GLN A 108 30.12 -9.38 11.36
CA GLN A 108 31.21 -9.55 12.34
C GLN A 108 30.94 -10.66 13.35
N ILE A 109 29.66 -10.89 13.70
CA ILE A 109 29.24 -11.97 14.60
C ILE A 109 29.33 -13.34 13.91
N GLY A 110 29.31 -13.38 12.57
CA GLY A 110 29.42 -14.60 11.77
C GLY A 110 28.12 -15.41 11.65
N ASP A 111 26.98 -14.81 12.01
CA ASP A 111 25.67 -15.48 11.99
C ASP A 111 24.99 -15.43 10.62
N SER A 112 24.22 -16.47 10.30
CA SER A 112 23.39 -16.49 9.09
C SER A 112 22.21 -15.52 9.22
N ILE A 113 21.98 -14.69 8.19
CA ILE A 113 20.88 -13.73 8.16
C ILE A 113 19.73 -14.18 7.26
N GLU A 114 18.50 -14.09 7.75
CA GLU A 114 17.31 -14.24 6.91
C GLU A 114 17.04 -12.93 6.17
N ILE A 115 17.50 -12.83 4.92
CA ILE A 115 17.43 -11.61 4.10
C ILE A 115 15.99 -11.08 4.02
N LYS A 116 14.99 -11.97 3.87
CA LYS A 116 13.58 -11.59 3.79
C LYS A 116 13.09 -10.84 5.03
N ASP A 117 13.48 -11.27 6.23
CA ASP A 117 13.09 -10.62 7.48
C ASP A 117 13.79 -9.25 7.62
N TRP A 118 15.08 -9.19 7.29
CA TRP A 118 15.86 -7.95 7.32
C TRP A 118 15.31 -6.88 6.37
N PHE A 119 15.00 -7.24 5.13
CA PHE A 119 14.38 -6.32 4.18
C PHE A 119 12.95 -5.95 4.57
N GLY A 120 12.20 -6.86 5.20
CA GLY A 120 10.90 -6.56 5.77
C GLY A 120 10.99 -5.47 6.85
N ARG A 121 11.98 -5.55 7.74
CA ARG A 121 12.26 -4.54 8.77
C ARG A 121 12.68 -3.20 8.17
N TYR A 122 13.58 -3.21 7.19
CA TYR A 122 14.00 -2.01 6.46
C TYR A 122 12.82 -1.32 5.76
N THR A 123 11.98 -2.10 5.08
CA THR A 123 10.77 -1.61 4.41
C THR A 123 9.80 -1.00 5.43
N MET A 124 9.65 -1.65 6.60
CA MET A 124 8.82 -1.12 7.68
C MET A 124 9.36 0.21 8.19
N ASP A 125 10.67 0.35 8.43
CA ASP A 125 11.28 1.60 8.89
C ASP A 125 11.11 2.74 7.87
N ILE A 126 11.21 2.45 6.57
CA ILE A 126 10.89 3.42 5.53
C ILE A 126 9.43 3.84 5.61
N ILE A 127 8.48 2.88 5.67
CA ILE A 127 7.05 3.20 5.70
C ILE A 127 6.72 4.01 6.95
N MET A 128 7.19 3.59 8.12
CA MET A 128 6.94 4.28 9.38
C MET A 128 7.54 5.68 9.39
N SER A 129 8.75 5.86 8.85
CA SER A 129 9.41 7.17 8.82
C SER A 129 8.87 8.10 7.74
N THR A 130 8.56 7.60 6.54
CA THR A 130 8.10 8.43 5.41
C THR A 130 6.59 8.65 5.41
N ALA A 131 5.82 7.58 5.67
CA ALA A 131 4.37 7.60 5.63
C ALA A 131 3.83 8.14 6.96
N PHE A 132 4.22 7.53 8.09
CA PHE A 132 3.73 7.90 9.42
C PHE A 132 4.61 8.95 10.12
N GLY A 133 5.82 9.24 9.64
CA GLY A 133 6.70 10.21 10.29
C GLY A 133 7.18 9.80 11.69
N VAL A 134 7.26 8.50 11.95
CA VAL A 134 7.69 7.89 13.23
C VAL A 134 8.97 7.09 13.00
N LYS A 135 9.97 7.27 13.87
CA LYS A 135 11.14 6.39 13.88
C LYS A 135 10.75 5.09 14.60
N SER A 136 10.67 3.98 13.87
CA SER A 136 10.24 2.69 14.42
C SER A 136 11.37 1.80 14.91
N ASN A 137 12.60 1.97 14.39
CA ASN A 137 13.78 1.15 14.73
C ASN A 137 13.53 -0.37 14.56
N CYS A 138 12.78 -0.80 13.54
CA CYS A 138 12.50 -2.22 13.26
C CYS A 138 13.75 -2.99 12.86
N ILE A 139 14.74 -2.32 12.27
CA ILE A 139 16.03 -2.94 11.92
C ILE A 139 16.73 -3.43 13.20
N GLU A 140 16.87 -2.56 14.19
CA GLU A 140 17.52 -2.84 15.48
C GLU A 140 16.65 -3.74 16.38
N GLU A 141 15.37 -3.39 16.53
CA GLU A 141 14.43 -4.08 17.43
C GLU A 141 13.49 -5.02 16.65
N LYS A 142 13.91 -6.28 16.49
CA LYS A 142 13.16 -7.34 15.78
C LYS A 142 11.69 -7.45 16.18
N ASN A 143 11.39 -7.29 17.47
CA ASN A 143 10.08 -7.57 18.07
C ASN A 143 9.35 -6.31 18.52
N ASN A 144 9.53 -5.19 17.82
CA ASN A 144 8.75 -4.00 18.11
C ASN A 144 7.29 -4.12 17.61
N GLN A 145 6.41 -3.27 18.16
CA GLN A 145 4.99 -3.28 17.83
C GLN A 145 4.72 -3.03 16.33
N PHE A 146 5.55 -2.23 15.66
CA PHE A 146 5.37 -1.90 14.25
C PHE A 146 5.64 -3.10 13.33
N SER A 147 6.69 -3.87 13.64
CA SER A 147 7.00 -5.13 12.98
C SER A 147 5.90 -6.16 13.19
N TYR A 148 5.37 -6.27 14.41
CA TYR A 148 4.25 -7.17 14.72
C TYR A 148 3.00 -6.83 13.89
N TRP A 149 2.49 -5.60 14.00
CA TRP A 149 1.27 -5.18 13.30
C TRP A 149 1.45 -5.14 11.78
N GLY A 150 2.64 -4.76 11.32
CA GLY A 150 3.01 -4.80 9.91
C GLY A 150 2.97 -6.20 9.31
N LYS A 151 3.56 -7.19 9.98
CA LYS A 151 3.48 -8.60 9.56
C LYS A 151 2.03 -9.09 9.52
N LYS A 152 1.20 -8.68 10.49
CA LYS A 152 -0.24 -9.00 10.51
C LYS A 152 -1.03 -8.43 9.34
N VAL A 153 -0.62 -7.29 8.75
CA VAL A 153 -1.26 -6.75 7.54
C VAL A 153 -1.05 -7.65 6.32
N PHE A 154 0.13 -8.27 6.21
CA PHE A 154 0.50 -9.12 5.07
C PHE A 154 0.28 -10.62 5.34
N GLU A 155 -0.29 -10.98 6.49
CA GLU A 155 -0.59 -12.37 6.83
C GLU A 155 -1.69 -12.92 5.91
N VAL A 156 -1.40 -14.06 5.27
CA VAL A 156 -2.34 -14.69 4.32
C VAL A 156 -3.35 -15.53 5.09
N HIS A 157 -4.59 -15.06 5.16
CA HIS A 157 -5.71 -15.84 5.68
C HIS A 157 -6.43 -16.58 4.55
N THR A 158 -5.97 -17.79 4.24
CA THR A 158 -6.43 -18.59 3.07
C THR A 158 -7.96 -18.63 2.92
N PHE A 159 -8.69 -18.94 4.00
CA PHE A 159 -10.15 -19.03 3.97
C PHE A 159 -10.83 -17.67 3.71
N ARG A 160 -10.41 -16.61 4.40
CA ARG A 160 -10.99 -15.26 4.22
C ARG A 160 -10.68 -14.70 2.84
N ASN A 161 -9.46 -14.90 2.36
CA ASN A 161 -9.02 -14.44 1.04
C ASN A 161 -9.79 -15.16 -0.06
N ALA A 162 -9.95 -16.50 0.05
CA ALA A 162 -10.78 -17.28 -0.87
C ALA A 162 -12.23 -16.78 -0.88
N LEU A 163 -12.82 -16.56 0.31
CA LEU A 163 -14.19 -16.06 0.43
C LEU A 163 -14.35 -14.67 -0.19
N SER A 164 -13.35 -13.80 -0.01
CA SER A 164 -13.34 -12.45 -0.61
C SER A 164 -13.27 -12.47 -2.14
N LEU A 165 -12.56 -13.45 -2.71
CA LEU A 165 -12.36 -13.58 -4.15
C LEU A 165 -13.57 -14.21 -4.84
N PHE A 166 -14.16 -15.24 -4.22
CA PHE A 166 -15.18 -16.08 -4.87
C PHE A 166 -16.61 -15.79 -4.39
N MET A 167 -16.79 -15.43 -3.12
CA MET A 167 -18.11 -15.21 -2.52
C MET A 167 -18.15 -13.96 -1.60
N PRO A 168 -17.83 -12.77 -2.13
CA PRO A 168 -17.80 -11.54 -1.34
C PRO A 168 -19.14 -11.18 -0.70
N GLN A 169 -20.25 -11.71 -1.23
CA GLN A 169 -21.60 -11.56 -0.69
C GLN A 169 -21.71 -12.14 0.72
N ILE A 170 -21.05 -13.27 1.00
CA ILE A 170 -21.06 -13.90 2.34
C ILE A 170 -20.35 -13.00 3.35
N LEU A 171 -19.17 -12.47 2.99
CA LEU A 171 -18.44 -11.54 3.87
C LEU A 171 -19.28 -10.30 4.20
N ASN A 172 -19.98 -9.75 3.21
CA ASN A 172 -20.86 -8.61 3.42
C ASN A 172 -22.08 -8.96 4.28
N PHE A 173 -22.71 -10.12 4.05
CA PHE A 173 -23.90 -10.55 4.78
C PHE A 173 -23.60 -10.78 6.27
N PHE A 174 -22.52 -11.52 6.57
CA PHE A 174 -22.10 -11.80 7.95
C PHE A 174 -21.25 -10.69 8.58
N SER A 175 -21.01 -9.60 7.85
CA SER A 175 -20.19 -8.49 8.32
C SER A 175 -18.79 -8.88 8.80
N ILE A 176 -18.17 -9.85 8.09
CA ILE A 176 -16.84 -10.37 8.40
C ILE A 176 -15.80 -9.46 7.76
N PRO A 177 -14.86 -8.87 8.53
CA PRO A 177 -13.82 -8.01 7.96
C PRO A 177 -12.73 -8.84 7.27
N LEU A 178 -12.08 -8.26 6.25
CA LEU A 178 -10.98 -8.91 5.55
C LEU A 178 -9.73 -8.93 6.42
N PHE A 179 -9.39 -7.78 6.99
CA PHE A 179 -8.35 -7.60 8.00
C PHE A 179 -8.93 -7.69 9.41
N ASN A 180 -8.15 -8.17 10.38
CA ASN A 180 -8.60 -8.12 11.77
C ASN A 180 -8.77 -6.65 12.23
N ARG A 181 -9.87 -6.35 12.93
CA ARG A 181 -10.23 -4.98 13.38
C ARG A 181 -9.12 -4.33 14.20
N SER A 182 -8.44 -5.12 15.05
CA SER A 182 -7.34 -4.63 15.89
C SER A 182 -6.17 -4.05 15.08
N ILE A 183 -5.94 -4.53 13.85
CA ILE A 183 -4.91 -4.00 12.96
C ILE A 183 -5.30 -2.58 12.51
N GLY A 184 -6.55 -2.41 12.07
CA GLY A 184 -7.08 -1.11 11.67
C GLY A 184 -7.09 -0.11 12.84
N GLU A 185 -7.50 -0.55 14.02
CA GLU A 185 -7.52 0.26 15.25
C GLU A 185 -6.12 0.77 15.61
N PHE A 186 -5.10 -0.10 15.56
CA PHE A 186 -3.72 0.30 15.82
C PHE A 186 -3.24 1.41 14.89
N PHE A 187 -3.35 1.21 13.57
CA PHE A 187 -2.83 2.18 12.60
C PHE A 187 -3.66 3.47 12.54
N VAL A 188 -4.98 3.41 12.75
CA VAL A 188 -5.83 4.61 12.86
C VAL A 188 -5.50 5.40 14.12
N LYS A 189 -5.28 4.71 15.25
CA LYS A 189 -4.85 5.34 16.50
C LYS A 189 -3.50 6.03 16.32
N LEU A 190 -2.52 5.32 15.78
CA LEU A 190 -1.19 5.87 15.50
C LEU A 190 -1.26 7.12 14.60
N PHE A 191 -2.04 7.05 13.52
CA PHE A 191 -2.23 8.19 12.62
C PHE A 191 -2.83 9.39 13.35
N ARG A 192 -3.89 9.17 14.13
CA ARG A 192 -4.57 10.22 14.89
C ARG A 192 -3.62 10.88 15.90
N GLU A 193 -2.95 10.08 16.72
CA GLU A 193 -2.02 10.58 17.74
C GLU A 193 -0.89 11.41 17.12
N ASN A 194 -0.40 11.01 15.95
CA ASN A 194 0.65 11.75 15.25
C ASN A 194 0.17 13.08 14.67
N VAL A 195 -1.03 13.12 14.06
CA VAL A 195 -1.65 14.37 13.61
C VAL A 195 -1.84 15.33 14.80
N GLU A 196 -2.43 14.85 15.89
CA GLU A 196 -2.68 15.65 17.10
C GLU A 196 -1.39 16.13 17.77
N TYR A 197 -0.34 15.30 17.79
CA TYR A 197 0.96 15.68 18.33
C TYR A 197 1.59 16.81 17.51
N ARG A 198 1.57 16.70 16.18
CA ARG A 198 2.16 17.71 15.28
C ARG A 198 1.41 19.03 15.33
N GLN A 199 0.08 19.00 15.35
CA GLN A 199 -0.74 20.22 15.44
C GLN A 199 -0.51 20.94 16.76
N ARG A 200 -0.40 20.21 17.88
CA ARG A 200 -0.12 20.82 19.19
C ARG A 200 1.27 21.46 19.30
N HIS A 201 2.27 20.87 18.66
CA HIS A 201 3.67 21.33 18.75
C HIS A 201 4.14 22.14 17.53
N ASN A 202 3.24 22.46 16.59
CA ASN A 202 3.54 23.16 15.33
C ASN A 202 4.72 22.54 14.54
N ILE A 203 4.79 21.21 14.51
CA ILE A 203 5.88 20.48 13.84
C ILE A 203 5.59 20.36 12.35
N ILE A 204 6.45 20.94 11.53
CA ILE A 204 6.41 20.83 10.07
C ILE A 204 7.58 19.97 9.61
N LYS A 205 7.28 18.80 9.03
CA LYS A 205 8.26 17.91 8.39
C LYS A 205 7.89 17.72 6.92
N HIS A 206 8.88 17.56 6.05
CA HIS A 206 8.66 17.30 4.63
C HIS A 206 8.40 15.80 4.35
N ASP A 207 7.38 15.23 5.00
CA ASP A 207 6.98 13.82 4.88
C ASP A 207 5.51 13.67 4.40
N PHE A 208 5.04 12.44 4.18
CA PHE A 208 3.66 12.23 3.73
C PHE A 208 2.62 12.63 4.78
N MET A 209 2.92 12.50 6.08
CA MET A 209 2.03 12.97 7.14
C MET A 209 1.69 14.44 6.93
N ASN A 210 2.67 15.28 6.65
CA ASN A 210 2.44 16.71 6.46
C ASN A 210 1.64 16.99 5.18
N LEU A 211 1.87 16.25 4.10
CA LEU A 211 1.07 16.35 2.87
C LEU A 211 -0.40 15.96 3.13
N LEU A 212 -0.62 14.94 3.97
CA LEU A 212 -1.96 14.51 4.36
C LEU A 212 -2.65 15.51 5.29
N ILE A 213 -1.92 16.11 6.24
CA ILE A 213 -2.45 17.19 7.08
C ILE A 213 -2.86 18.39 6.22
N GLN A 214 -2.02 18.79 5.25
CA GLN A 214 -2.38 19.83 4.29
C GLN A 214 -3.65 19.48 3.50
N LEU A 215 -3.75 18.24 3.03
CA LEU A 215 -4.95 17.76 2.33
C LEU A 215 -6.18 17.70 3.25
N MET A 216 -6.02 17.45 4.55
CA MET A 216 -7.10 17.51 5.55
C MET A 216 -7.59 18.94 5.79
N GLU A 217 -6.66 19.89 5.85
CA GLU A 217 -6.96 21.29 6.22
C GLU A 217 -7.44 22.13 5.04
N LYS A 218 -6.86 21.90 3.86
CA LYS A 218 -7.07 22.70 2.64
C LYS A 218 -7.88 21.97 1.57
N GLY A 219 -8.02 20.65 1.65
CA GLY A 219 -8.71 19.82 0.65
C GLY A 219 -7.86 19.43 -0.57
N TYR A 220 -6.66 20.00 -0.69
CA TYR A 220 -5.66 19.76 -1.75
C TYR A 220 -4.24 19.72 -1.17
N VAL A 221 -3.29 19.15 -1.91
CA VAL A 221 -1.85 19.25 -1.63
C VAL A 221 -1.31 20.39 -2.49
N GLU A 222 -0.55 21.32 -1.94
CA GLU A 222 0.00 22.46 -2.69
C GLU A 222 0.87 21.98 -3.88
N SER A 223 0.29 22.12 -5.07
CA SER A 223 0.88 22.23 -6.41
C SER A 223 -0.03 23.21 -7.15
N ASP A 224 0.55 24.14 -7.94
CA ASP A 224 -0.19 25.20 -8.64
C ASP A 224 -1.46 24.64 -9.33
N ASP A 225 -2.60 25.26 -9.01
CA ASP A 225 -3.95 24.98 -9.51
C ASP A 225 -4.68 23.70 -9.04
N ILE A 226 -5.58 23.86 -8.07
CA ILE A 226 -7.00 23.41 -8.03
C ILE A 226 -7.60 23.86 -6.68
N LYS A 227 -8.76 24.53 -6.71
CA LYS A 227 -9.51 24.99 -5.53
C LYS A 227 -10.79 24.18 -5.29
N ASP A 228 -11.13 24.07 -4.00
CA ASP A 228 -12.35 23.59 -3.31
C ASP A 228 -12.51 22.10 -2.93
N ILE A 229 -12.71 21.83 -1.62
CA ILE A 229 -13.98 21.40 -0.96
C ILE A 229 -13.76 20.91 0.51
N ASP A 230 -14.57 21.49 1.41
CA ASP A 230 -15.17 21.07 2.71
C ASP A 230 -14.31 20.70 3.95
N LYS A 231 -14.71 21.20 5.14
CA LYS A 231 -14.03 21.12 6.45
C LYS A 231 -14.88 20.39 7.49
N SER A 232 -14.43 19.24 8.00
CA SER A 232 -14.79 18.73 9.35
C SER A 232 -14.11 17.40 9.72
N CYS A 233 -13.94 17.11 11.01
CA CYS A 233 -13.28 15.94 11.64
C CYS A 233 -13.61 14.51 11.12
N LYS A 234 -14.50 14.34 10.12
CA LYS A 234 -14.69 13.09 9.35
C LYS A 234 -13.48 12.71 8.46
N TYR A 235 -12.46 13.56 8.38
CA TYR A 235 -11.29 13.33 7.53
C TYR A 235 -10.28 12.30 8.05
N VAL A 236 -10.21 12.00 9.35
CA VAL A 236 -9.16 11.10 9.87
C VAL A 236 -9.19 9.73 9.19
N TYR A 237 -10.37 9.13 9.06
CA TYR A 237 -10.52 7.84 8.37
C TYR A 237 -10.26 7.93 6.86
N ASN A 238 -10.69 9.01 6.22
CA ASN A 238 -10.44 9.20 4.79
C ASN A 238 -8.96 9.47 4.50
N CYS A 239 -8.27 10.17 5.39
CA CYS A 239 -6.85 10.46 5.24
C CYS A 239 -5.97 9.30 5.64
N PHE A 240 -6.42 8.49 6.59
CA PHE A 240 -5.83 7.19 6.84
C PHE A 240 -5.88 6.28 5.60
N LYS A 241 -6.96 6.31 4.80
CA LYS A 241 -7.00 5.56 3.52
C LYS A 241 -5.92 6.01 2.55
N TYR A 242 -5.65 7.32 2.45
CA TYR A 242 -4.53 7.84 1.65
C TYR A 242 -3.20 7.29 2.18
N LEU A 243 -2.99 7.39 3.49
CA LEU A 243 -1.77 6.95 4.13
C LEU A 243 -1.50 5.45 3.96
N PHE A 244 -2.52 4.64 4.21
CA PHE A 244 -2.43 3.20 4.06
C PHE A 244 -2.22 2.79 2.59
N SER A 245 -2.82 3.51 1.64
CA SER A 245 -2.55 3.32 0.21
C SER A 245 -1.10 3.63 -0.15
N ILE A 246 -0.53 4.71 0.39
CA ILE A 246 0.88 5.07 0.22
C ILE A 246 1.78 3.99 0.82
N ALA A 247 1.49 3.54 2.05
CA ALA A 247 2.23 2.48 2.72
C ALA A 247 2.25 1.18 1.89
N LEU A 248 1.09 0.79 1.33
CA LEU A 248 1.01 -0.37 0.43
C LEU A 248 1.82 -0.15 -0.86
N ILE A 249 1.75 1.04 -1.49
CA ILE A 249 2.54 1.35 -2.69
C ILE A 249 4.04 1.21 -2.40
N LEU A 250 4.51 1.74 -1.27
CA LEU A 250 5.91 1.64 -0.86
C LEU A 250 6.30 0.18 -0.60
N ALA A 251 5.49 -0.56 0.15
CA ALA A 251 5.71 -1.98 0.42
C ALA A 251 5.83 -2.80 -0.87
N PHE A 252 4.89 -2.64 -1.80
CA PHE A 252 4.90 -3.36 -3.07
C PHE A 252 6.11 -2.98 -3.94
N LYS A 253 6.45 -1.68 -4.03
CA LYS A 253 7.61 -1.26 -4.83
C LYS A 253 8.94 -1.77 -4.25
N ILE A 254 9.13 -1.67 -2.94
CA ILE A 254 10.37 -2.11 -2.29
C ILE A 254 10.50 -3.63 -2.39
N ASN A 255 9.44 -4.37 -2.09
CA ASN A 255 9.45 -5.83 -2.23
C ASN A 255 9.64 -6.29 -3.68
N PHE A 256 9.03 -5.62 -4.67
CA PHE A 256 9.20 -5.98 -6.08
C PHE A 256 10.65 -5.74 -6.56
N VAL A 257 11.25 -4.60 -6.23
CA VAL A 257 12.65 -4.30 -6.57
C VAL A 257 13.57 -5.34 -5.94
N PHE A 258 13.27 -5.76 -4.71
CA PHE A 258 14.04 -6.77 -3.99
C PHE A 258 13.91 -8.16 -4.63
N GLU A 259 12.68 -8.65 -4.86
CA GLU A 259 12.45 -9.95 -5.50
C GLU A 259 13.10 -10.00 -6.89
N TYR A 260 12.99 -8.92 -7.66
CA TYR A 260 13.63 -8.83 -8.98
C TYR A 260 15.16 -8.87 -8.92
N ASN A 261 15.77 -8.11 -7.99
CA ASN A 261 17.23 -8.05 -7.87
C ASN A 261 17.84 -9.33 -7.30
N ILE A 262 17.20 -9.97 -6.33
CA ILE A 262 17.61 -11.30 -5.86
C ILE A 262 17.51 -12.30 -6.99
N TYR A 263 16.39 -12.35 -7.69
CA TYR A 263 16.22 -13.32 -8.77
C TYR A 263 17.31 -13.16 -9.84
N ASN A 264 17.70 -11.93 -10.17
CA ASN A 264 18.78 -11.68 -11.13
C ASN A 264 20.20 -11.92 -10.59
N SER A 265 20.45 -11.84 -9.27
CA SER A 265 21.80 -12.07 -8.70
C SER A 265 22.10 -13.55 -8.43
N TYR A 266 21.08 -14.40 -8.33
CA TYR A 266 21.25 -15.85 -8.13
C TYR A 266 21.22 -16.64 -9.45
N PHE A 267 20.76 -16.03 -10.55
CA PHE A 267 20.62 -16.69 -11.86
C PHE A 267 21.48 -16.05 -12.98
N ASN A 268 22.44 -15.20 -12.64
CA ASN A 268 23.56 -14.78 -13.50
C ASN A 268 24.88 -15.13 -12.82
#